data_AF-A0A101UAI6-F1
#
_entry.id   AF-A0A101UAI6-F1
#
_cell.length_a   1.000
_cell.length_b   1.000
_cell.length_c   1.000
_cell.angle_alpha   90.00
_cell.angle_beta   90.00
_cell.angle_gamma   90.00
#
_symmetry.space_group_name_H-M   'P 1'
#
loop_
_entity.id
_entity.type
_entity.pdbx_description
1 polymer ?
#
loop_
_entity_poly.entity_id
_entity_poly.type
_entity_poly.pdbx_seq_one_letter_code
_entity_poly.pdbx_strand_id
1 'polypeptide(L)'
;MRLRQIASVGVLVGAFRAPAHAEARDIGRATHTPDDWAAYGAGTTGCAADDDAHDVGRPPTLHGKIDSAAVADREVARGAGAGRIP
;
A
#
# COMPACT_ATOMS: atom_id res chain seq x y z
N MET A 1 -47.12 -11.29 15.66
CA MET A 1 -46.04 -10.27 15.55
C MET A 1 -44.69 -10.87 15.12
N ARG A 2 -44.21 -11.97 15.73
CA ARG A 2 -42.90 -12.57 15.43
C ARG A 2 -42.73 -13.04 13.98
N LEU A 3 -43.80 -13.56 13.36
CA LEU A 3 -43.75 -14.06 11.98
C LEU A 3 -43.51 -12.93 10.94
N ARG A 4 -44.08 -11.75 11.17
CA ARG A 4 -43.87 -10.59 10.30
C ARG A 4 -42.43 -10.09 10.39
N GLN A 5 -41.84 -10.08 11.59
CA GLN A 5 -40.45 -9.70 11.82
C GLN A 5 -39.47 -10.68 11.15
N ILE A 6 -39.73 -11.98 11.23
CA ILE A 6 -38.91 -13.01 10.56
C ILE A 6 -38.97 -12.85 9.03
N ALA A 7 -40.15 -12.60 8.48
CA ALA A 7 -40.31 -12.33 7.05
C ALA A 7 -39.53 -11.08 6.62
N SER A 8 -39.59 -10.00 7.41
CA SER A 8 -38.85 -8.76 7.14
C SER A 8 -37.34 -8.96 7.17
N VAL A 9 -36.82 -9.71 8.15
CA VAL A 9 -35.38 -10.02 8.24
C VAL A 9 -34.94 -10.91 7.08
N GLY A 10 -35.74 -11.90 6.70
CA GLY A 10 -35.45 -12.78 5.56
C GLY A 10 -35.33 -12.02 4.23
N VAL A 11 -36.22 -11.05 4.00
CA VAL A 11 -36.18 -10.18 2.81
C VAL A 11 -34.97 -9.25 2.84
N LEU A 12 -34.67 -8.64 3.99
CA LEU A 12 -33.52 -7.74 4.14
C LEU A 12 -32.19 -8.47 3.89
N VAL A 13 -32.04 -9.67 4.45
CA VAL A 13 -30.86 -10.51 4.25
C VAL A 13 -30.79 -11.01 2.80
N GLY A 14 -31.92 -11.39 2.20
CA GLY A 14 -31.97 -11.79 0.78
C GLY A 14 -31.55 -10.66 -0.17
N ALA A 15 -32.02 -9.43 0.08
CA ALA A 15 -31.68 -8.25 -0.72
C ALA A 15 -30.21 -7.85 -0.58
N PHE A 16 -29.62 -7.97 0.61
CA PHE A 16 -28.18 -7.71 0.83
C PHE A 16 -27.27 -8.86 0.35
N ARG A 17 -27.82 -10.05 0.11
CA ARG A 17 -27.08 -11.24 -0.33
C ARG A 17 -27.12 -11.46 -1.83
N ALA A 18 -27.93 -10.70 -2.57
CA ALA A 18 -27.77 -10.57 -4.01
C ALA A 18 -26.38 -9.94 -4.26
N PRO A 19 -25.48 -10.61 -4.98
CA PRO A 19 -24.16 -10.05 -5.25
C PRO A 19 -24.37 -8.79 -6.08
N ALA A 20 -23.86 -7.66 -5.58
CA ALA A 20 -23.60 -6.49 -6.42
C ALA A 20 -22.82 -7.00 -7.63
N HIS A 21 -23.43 -6.88 -8.80
CA HIS A 21 -22.94 -7.28 -10.11
C HIS A 21 -21.42 -7.50 -10.14
N ALA A 22 -21.02 -8.76 -10.00
CA ALA A 22 -19.69 -9.20 -10.39
C ALA A 22 -19.66 -9.16 -11.93
N GLU A 23 -19.50 -7.96 -12.49
CA GLU A 23 -18.66 -7.87 -13.67
C GLU A 23 -17.33 -8.47 -13.19
N ALA A 24 -16.99 -9.65 -13.71
CA ALA A 24 -15.68 -10.22 -13.53
C ALA A 24 -14.72 -9.22 -14.17
N ARG A 25 -14.33 -8.19 -13.41
CA ARG A 25 -13.16 -7.38 -13.74
C ARG A 25 -12.08 -8.41 -13.93
N ASP A 26 -11.53 -8.45 -15.12
CA ASP A 26 -10.45 -9.36 -15.45
C ASP A 26 -9.25 -8.95 -14.59
N ILE A 27 -9.20 -9.50 -13.38
CA ILE A 27 -8.02 -9.54 -12.50
C ILE A 27 -7.19 -10.77 -12.88
N GLY A 28 -7.40 -11.32 -14.09
CA GLY A 28 -6.47 -12.23 -14.72
C GLY A 28 -5.15 -11.49 -14.90
N ARG A 29 -4.06 -12.13 -14.49
CA ARG A 29 -2.69 -11.72 -14.78
C ARG A 29 -2.64 -11.26 -16.24
N ALA A 30 -2.41 -9.97 -16.46
CA ALA A 30 -2.11 -9.46 -17.79
C ALA A 30 -0.97 -10.32 -18.33
N THR A 31 -1.25 -11.13 -19.35
CA THR A 31 -0.23 -11.93 -20.01
C THR A 31 0.51 -10.94 -20.89
N HIS A 32 1.48 -10.27 -20.27
CA HIS A 32 2.38 -9.36 -20.93
C HIS A 32 3.03 -10.08 -22.12
N THR A 33 3.06 -9.41 -23.27
CA THR A 33 3.89 -9.87 -24.38
C THR A 33 5.35 -9.87 -23.92
N PRO A 34 6.23 -10.73 -24.46
CA PRO A 34 7.62 -10.84 -23.99
C PRO A 34 8.38 -9.49 -23.96
N ASP A 35 7.91 -8.52 -24.75
CA ASP A 35 8.50 -7.20 -24.89
C ASP A 35 7.73 -6.11 -24.12
N ASP A 36 6.73 -6.43 -23.30
CA ASP A 36 6.07 -5.47 -22.40
C ASP A 36 6.91 -5.22 -21.15
N TRP A 37 8.08 -4.58 -21.33
CA TRP A 37 8.88 -3.72 -20.43
C TRP A 37 8.85 -3.93 -18.90
N ALA A 38 8.56 -5.13 -18.42
CA ALA A 38 8.84 -5.55 -17.06
C ALA A 38 10.26 -6.15 -17.02
N ALA A 39 11.22 -5.26 -16.78
CA ALA A 39 12.57 -5.56 -16.29
C ALA A 39 13.54 -6.30 -17.24
N TYR A 40 13.95 -5.64 -18.33
CA TYR A 40 15.29 -5.86 -18.90
C TYR A 40 16.12 -4.57 -18.71
N GLY A 41 16.40 -4.22 -17.46
CA GLY A 41 17.19 -3.03 -17.13
C GLY A 41 16.80 -2.47 -15.76
N ALA A 42 17.64 -2.76 -14.76
CA ALA A 42 17.47 -2.47 -13.32
C ALA A 42 16.25 -3.18 -12.69
N GLY A 43 16.51 -4.01 -11.68
CA GLY A 43 15.47 -4.72 -10.93
C GLY A 43 14.50 -3.77 -10.22
N THR A 44 13.55 -4.33 -9.48
CA THR A 44 12.52 -3.62 -8.68
C THR A 44 13.09 -2.72 -7.56
N THR A 45 14.40 -2.49 -7.55
CA THR A 45 15.12 -1.55 -6.70
C THR A 45 15.70 -0.47 -7.63
N GLY A 46 14.96 0.62 -7.83
CA GLY A 46 15.35 1.74 -8.70
C GLY A 46 16.57 2.51 -8.19
N CYS A 47 17.75 1.89 -8.24
CA CYS A 47 18.98 2.44 -7.65
C CYS A 47 20.24 2.20 -8.51
N ALA A 48 20.15 2.07 -9.83
CA ALA A 48 21.37 1.88 -10.63
C ALA A 48 21.42 2.61 -11.99
N ALA A 49 20.35 3.27 -12.43
CA ALA A 49 20.31 3.93 -13.74
C ALA A 49 19.98 5.43 -13.68
N ASP A 50 19.78 6.01 -12.49
CA ASP A 50 19.18 7.33 -12.27
C ASP A 50 20.14 8.33 -11.56
N ASP A 51 21.44 8.09 -11.60
CA ASP A 51 22.41 8.88 -10.82
C ASP A 51 22.65 10.29 -11.38
N ASP A 52 22.29 10.58 -12.64
CA ASP A 52 22.56 11.89 -13.26
C ASP A 52 21.41 12.90 -13.15
N ALA A 53 20.19 12.44 -12.86
CA ALA A 53 19.02 13.29 -12.72
C ALA A 53 18.19 12.83 -11.53
N HIS A 54 18.76 12.97 -10.32
CA HIS A 54 18.19 12.64 -9.00
C HIS A 54 16.86 13.38 -8.68
N ASP A 55 15.95 13.45 -9.65
CA ASP A 55 14.62 14.03 -9.60
C ASP A 55 13.62 12.92 -9.26
N VAL A 56 13.35 12.81 -7.97
CA VAL A 56 12.36 11.88 -7.42
C VAL A 56 10.97 12.51 -7.30
N GLY A 57 10.73 13.64 -7.98
CA GLY A 57 9.48 14.38 -7.96
C GLY A 57 9.37 15.35 -6.77
N ARG A 58 8.32 15.20 -5.95
CA ARG A 58 7.98 16.21 -4.93
C ARG A 58 8.81 16.03 -3.65
N PRO A 59 9.52 17.07 -3.17
CA PRO A 59 10.24 16.99 -1.89
C PRO A 59 9.27 16.90 -0.70
N PRO A 60 9.63 16.17 0.38
CA PRO A 60 8.79 16.07 1.57
C PRO A 60 8.72 17.42 2.30
N THR A 61 7.50 17.87 2.62
CA THR A 61 7.27 19.14 3.32
C THR A 61 6.94 18.97 4.80
N LEU A 62 6.68 17.74 5.25
CA LEU A 62 6.34 17.43 6.63
C LEU A 62 7.40 16.50 7.22
N HIS A 63 8.36 17.09 7.92
CA HIS A 63 9.35 16.38 8.70
C HIS A 63 9.80 17.24 9.89
N GLY A 64 10.29 16.60 10.94
CA GLY A 64 10.97 17.28 12.03
C GLY A 64 12.39 17.68 11.64
N LYS A 65 13.23 17.98 12.64
CA LYS A 65 14.65 18.13 12.40
C LYS A 65 15.24 16.84 11.80
N ILE A 66 16.03 16.97 10.75
CA ILE A 66 16.80 15.87 10.16
C ILE A 66 18.21 15.96 10.72
N ASP A 67 18.64 14.93 11.45
CA ASP A 67 19.99 14.85 12.00
C ASP A 67 21.00 14.36 10.96
N SER A 68 22.28 14.63 11.21
CA SER A 68 23.37 14.06 10.40
C SER A 68 23.41 12.53 10.52
N ALA A 69 23.93 11.85 9.50
CA ALA A 69 24.05 10.39 9.50
C ALA A 69 24.82 9.86 10.73
N ALA A 70 25.91 10.53 11.13
CA ALA A 70 26.73 10.14 12.28
C ALA A 70 25.98 10.28 13.62
N VAL A 71 25.07 11.26 13.72
CA VAL A 71 24.22 11.43 14.90
C VAL A 71 23.10 10.39 14.90
N ALA A 72 22.45 10.18 13.75
CA ALA A 72 21.37 9.20 13.61
C ALA A 72 21.83 7.79 13.98
N ASP A 73 23.05 7.38 13.57
CA ASP A 73 23.66 6.08 13.91
C ASP A 73 23.68 5.82 15.43
N ARG A 74 24.05 6.84 16.22
CA ARG A 74 24.18 6.73 17.69
C ARG A 74 22.85 6.90 18.41
N GLU A 75 22.07 7.89 18.00
CA GLU A 75 20.85 8.28 18.70
C GLU A 75 19.70 7.30 18.47
N VAL A 76 19.60 6.68 17.29
CA VAL A 76 18.59 5.64 17.04
C VAL A 76 18.82 4.43 17.94
N ALA A 77 20.06 3.98 18.11
CA ALA A 77 20.39 2.87 19.01
C ALA A 77 20.00 3.15 20.47
N ARG A 78 20.09 4.42 20.90
CA ARG A 78 19.74 4.87 22.25
C ARG A 78 18.24 5.07 22.45
N GLY A 79 17.56 5.65 21.46
CA GLY A 79 16.20 6.16 21.58
C GLY A 79 15.10 5.24 21.01
N ALA A 80 15.43 4.33 20.10
CA ALA A 80 14.43 3.45 19.49
C ALA A 80 14.09 2.24 20.40
N GLY A 81 12.83 1.80 20.34
CA GLY A 81 12.32 0.63 21.05
C GLY A 81 11.32 0.96 22.17
N ALA A 82 10.65 -0.07 22.69
CA ALA A 82 9.74 0.05 23.82
C ALA A 82 10.48 0.39 25.12
N GLY A 83 9.83 1.12 26.02
CA GLY A 83 10.39 1.48 27.34
C GLY A 83 11.49 2.55 27.32
N ARG A 84 11.64 3.30 26.22
CA ARG A 84 12.64 4.38 26.07
C ARG A 84 12.16 5.75 26.54
N ILE A 85 10.86 5.90 26.75
CA ILE A 85 10.21 7.13 27.20
C ILE A 85 9.91 6.98 28.70
N PRO A 86 10.21 7.99 29.55
CA PRO A 86 9.92 7.96 30.98
C PRO A 86 8.41 7.92 31.30
#